data_AF-A0A6J6TSI1-F1
#
_entry.id   AF-A0A6J6TSI1-F1
#
_cell.length_a   1.000
_cell.length_b   1.000
_cell.length_c   1.000
_cell.angle_alpha   90.00
_cell.angle_beta   90.00
_cell.angle_gamma   90.00
#
_symmetry.space_group_name_H-M   'P 1'
#
loop_
_entity.id
_entity.type
_entity.pdbx_description
1 polymer ?
#
loop_
_entity_poly.entity_id
_entity_poly.type
_entity_poly.pdbx_seq_one_letter_code
_entity_poly.pdbx_strand_id
1 'polypeptide(L)' 'MKLAISLFFVAVIAISISRRLRLSARYERAPRELNTWTALDKGIDPTEETK' A
#
# COMPACT_ATOMS: atom_id res chain seq x y z
N MET A 1 23.12 -6.26 30.29
CA MET A 1 21.71 -6.71 30.35
C MET A 1 20.70 -5.56 30.25
N LYS A 2 20.80 -4.51 31.07
CA LYS A 2 19.85 -3.36 31.07
C LYS A 2 19.67 -2.72 29.68
N LEU A 3 20.76 -2.46 28.97
CA LEU A 3 20.75 -1.90 27.61
C LEU A 3 20.13 -2.83 26.56
N ALA A 4 20.35 -4.14 26.68
CA ALA A 4 19.79 -5.12 25.76
C ALA A 4 18.26 -5.21 25.94
N ILE A 5 17.79 -5.16 27.19
CA ILE A 5 16.37 -5.17 27.51
C ILE A 5 15.70 -3.88 27.02
N SER A 6 16.31 -2.71 27.24
CA SER A 6 15.75 -1.44 26.73
C SER A 6 15.70 -1.41 25.20
N LEU A 7 16.77 -1.87 24.53
CA LEU A 7 16.83 -1.92 23.08
C LEU A 7 15.77 -2.87 22.51
N PHE A 8 15.55 -4.02 23.16
CA PHE A 8 14.52 -4.97 22.77
C PHE A 8 13.13 -4.33 22.81
N PHE A 9 12.77 -3.65 23.89
CA PHE A 9 11.46 -2.98 24.00
C PHE A 9 11.29 -1.87 22.96
N VAL A 10 12.33 -1.04 22.74
CA VAL A 10 12.29 0.01 21.72
C VAL A 10 12.07 -0.58 20.32
N ALA A 11 12.80 -1.66 19.98
CA ALA A 11 12.66 -2.34 18.70
C ALA A 11 11.25 -2.94 18.51
N VAL A 12 10.72 -3.61 19.54
CA VAL A 12 9.36 -4.17 19.50
C VAL A 12 8.31 -3.08 19.27
N ILE A 13 8.41 -1.96 20.00
CA ILE A 13 7.49 -0.83 19.85
C ILE A 13 7.60 -0.25 18.43
N ALA A 14 8.80 0.05 17.95
CA ALA A 14 9.02 0.60 16.61
C ALA A 14 8.44 -0.30 15.50
N ILE A 15 8.67 -1.61 15.59
CA ILE A 15 8.15 -2.60 14.63
C ILE A 15 6.63 -2.70 14.71
N SER A 16 6.05 -2.66 15.92
CA SER A 16 4.59 -2.73 16.08
C SER A 16 3.88 -1.52 15.46
N ILE A 17 4.46 -0.33 15.65
CA ILE A 17 3.96 0.93 15.09
C ILE A 17 4.13 0.90 13.57
N SER A 18 5.29 0.49 13.05
CA SER A 18 5.51 0.44 11.59
C SER A 18 4.55 -0.51 10.88
N ARG A 19 4.21 -1.66 11.50
CA ARG A 19 3.20 -2.58 10.97
C ARG A 19 1.80 -1.98 10.98
N ARG A 20 1.41 -1.26 12.03
CA ARG A 20 0.09 -0.62 12.12
C ARG A 20 -0.03 0.63 11.24
N LEU A 21 1.07 1.33 11.03
CA LEU A 21 1.19 2.50 10.17
C LEU A 21 1.48 2.15 8.70
N ARG A 22 1.49 0.86 8.31
CA ARG A 22 1.34 0.53 6.88
C ARG A 22 0.04 1.20 6.45
N LEU A 23 0.16 2.31 5.72
CA LEU A 23 -0.97 3.05 5.19
C LEU A 23 -1.87 1.98 4.55
N SER A 24 -3.09 1.85 5.08
CA SER A 24 -4.03 0.85 4.61
C SER A 24 -4.04 0.88 3.09
N ALA A 25 -4.15 -0.27 2.42
CA ALA A 25 -4.19 -0.38 0.94
C ALA A 25 -5.20 0.55 0.25
N ARG A 26 -6.07 1.20 1.03
CA ARG A 26 -6.86 2.39 0.70
C ARG A 26 -6.06 3.61 0.21
N TYR A 27 -4.78 3.75 0.53
CA TYR A 27 -3.89 4.78 -0.02
C TYR A 27 -2.97 4.22 -1.11
N GLU A 28 -2.68 2.92 -1.10
CA GLU A 28 -2.12 2.18 -2.24
C GLU A 28 -3.18 1.89 -3.31
N ARG A 29 -4.24 2.71 -3.42
CA ARG A 29 -5.27 2.59 -4.45
C ARG A 29 -4.64 2.83 -5.83
N ALA A 30 -3.99 1.81 -6.38
CA ALA A 30 -4.24 1.49 -7.77
C ALA A 30 -5.76 1.25 -7.85
N PRO A 31 -6.49 2.05 -8.63
CA PRO A 31 -7.93 1.89 -8.73
C PRO A 31 -8.23 0.45 -9.17
N ARG A 32 -9.11 -0.25 -8.41
CA ARG A 32 -9.47 -1.66 -8.68
C ARG A 32 -10.18 -1.82 -10.02
N GLU A 33 -10.88 -0.77 -10.43
CA GLU A 33 -11.51 -0.62 -11.73
C GLU A 33 -10.76 0.47 -12.48
N LEU A 34 -10.35 0.17 -13.71
CA LEU A 34 -9.75 1.17 -14.57
C LEU A 34 -10.85 2.15 -14.95
N ASN A 35 -10.68 3.43 -14.57
CA ASN A 35 -11.51 4.47 -15.16
C ASN A 35 -11.05 4.68 -16.62
N THR A 36 -11.92 5.26 -17.45
CA THR A 36 -11.64 5.50 -18.87
C THR A 36 -10.31 6.22 -19.13
N TRP A 37 -9.90 7.12 -18.23
CA TRP A 37 -8.65 7.86 -18.31
C TRP A 37 -7.40 7.02 -17.97
N THR A 38 -7.48 6.14 -16.97
CA THR A 38 -6.37 5.25 -16.55
C THR A 38 -6.28 3.97 -17.37
N ALA A 39 -7.32 3.61 -18.11
CA ALA A 39 -7.31 2.54 -19.09
C ALA A 39 -6.35 2.87 -20.26
N LEU A 40 -6.37 4.12 -20.73
CA LEU A 40 -5.51 4.60 -21.82
C LEU A 40 -4.01 4.53 -21.45
N ASP A 41 -3.66 4.92 -20.23
CA ASP A 41 -2.28 4.82 -19.71
C ASP A 41 -1.78 3.37 -19.62
N LYS A 42 -2.70 2.40 -19.55
CA LYS A 42 -2.39 0.96 -19.58
C LYS A 42 -2.51 0.33 -20.97
N GLY A 43 -2.76 1.13 -22.00
CA GLY A 43 -2.92 0.65 -23.37
C GLY A 43 -4.21 -0.14 -23.61
N ILE A 44 -5.20 0.01 -22.74
CA ILE A 44 -6.53 -0.57 -22.92
C ILE A 44 -7.34 0.43 -23.74
N ASP A 45 -7.67 0.07 -24.96
CA ASP A 45 -8.46 0.89 -25.87
C ASP A 45 -9.96 0.74 -25.54
N PRO A 46 -10.64 1.79 -25.07
CA PRO A 46 -12.07 1.73 -24.73
C PRO A 46 -12.98 1.51 -25.94
N THR A 47 -12.46 1.46 -27.17
CA THR A 47 -13.25 1.16 -28.39
C THR A 47 -13.46 -0.33 -28.65
N GLU A 48 -12.76 -1.24 -27.96
CA GLU A 48 -12.92 -2.68 -28.17
C GLU A 48 -14.11 -3.30 -27.42
N GLU A 49 -14.66 -2.64 -26.39
CA GLU A 49 -15.77 -3.19 -25.59
C GLU A 49 -17.16 -2.95 -26.20
N THR A 50 -17.27 -2.23 -27.32
CA THR A 50 -18.55 -2.04 -28.03
C THR A 50 -18.67 -3.04 -29.18
N LYS A 51 -19.05 -4.28 -28.87
CA LYS A 51 -19.51 -5.24 -29.88
C LYS A 51 -20.82 -5.90 -29.48
#